data_AF-X1VHM3-F1
#
_entry.id   AF-X1VHM3-F1
#
_cell.length_a   1.000
_cell.length_b   1.000
_cell.length_c   1.000
_cell.angle_alpha   90.00
_cell.angle_beta   90.00
_cell.angle_gamma   90.00
#
_symmetry.space_group_name_H-M   'P 1'
#
loop_
_entity.id
_entity.type
_entity.pdbx_description
1 polymer ?
#
loop_
_entity_poly.entity_id
_entity_poly.type
_entity_poly.pdbx_seq_one_letter_code
_entity_poly.pdbx_strand_id
1 'polypeptide(L)'
;DQHFDNPADPGCYKTFALSENGERLYLSSAEDGLLTGYRQVEDFGASETGVSFGRYYKSSTGNYNFVPMSRNTQSSANAAPKVGPIVINEIMYNPSWPAAAGGSEGGSYTNDQYEYVELHNISAESVTLYRYDRSLPWKFTDGIDFTFPDDIPVTIPAGGYLLVVKNPEAFTWRYPAVPVEKVLGPYSGKLNNAGERLQLSMPGDVDEFGTRYYIRVDRVSYSDGSHPEDCPGGVDLWP
;
A
#
# COMPACT_ATOMS: atom_id res chain seq x y z
N ASP A 1 5.08 -17.11 24.58
CA ASP A 1 4.55 -15.75 24.43
C ASP A 1 4.02 -15.28 25.79
N GLN A 2 4.08 -14.00 26.15
CA GLN A 2 3.61 -13.50 27.46
C GLN A 2 2.11 -13.14 27.46
N HIS A 3 1.47 -13.06 26.29
CA HIS A 3 0.12 -12.52 26.18
C HIS A 3 -0.89 -13.50 25.56
N PHE A 4 -0.90 -13.71 24.26
CA PHE A 4 -2.04 -14.38 23.60
C PHE A 4 -1.95 -15.90 23.60
N ASP A 5 -0.75 -16.46 23.48
CA ASP A 5 -0.51 -17.91 23.55
C ASP A 5 0.09 -18.34 24.91
N ASN A 6 -0.47 -17.81 26.00
CA ASN A 6 -0.04 -18.10 27.36
C ASN A 6 -1.15 -18.80 28.17
N PRO A 7 -1.17 -20.14 28.25
CA PRO A 7 -2.20 -20.87 28.99
C PRO A 7 -2.09 -20.69 30.51
N ALA A 8 -1.01 -20.09 31.01
CA ALA A 8 -0.81 -19.82 32.43
C ALA A 8 -1.42 -18.47 32.89
N ASP A 9 -1.95 -17.65 31.98
CA ASP A 9 -2.66 -16.42 32.35
C ASP A 9 -3.98 -16.78 33.06
N PRO A 10 -4.23 -16.29 34.30
CA PRO A 10 -5.46 -16.59 35.04
C PRO A 10 -6.76 -16.22 34.31
N GLY A 11 -6.71 -15.27 33.38
CA GLY A 11 -7.85 -14.85 32.55
C GLY A 11 -7.97 -15.60 31.21
N CYS A 12 -7.05 -16.52 30.91
CA CYS A 12 -7.05 -17.26 29.65
C CYS A 12 -8.14 -18.33 29.62
N TYR A 13 -9.18 -18.11 28.82
CA TYR A 13 -10.19 -19.13 28.52
C TYR A 13 -9.71 -20.12 27.44
N LYS A 14 -9.14 -19.59 26.35
CA LYS A 14 -8.53 -20.35 25.25
C LYS A 14 -7.39 -19.51 24.68
N THR A 15 -6.23 -20.12 24.49
CA THR A 15 -5.10 -19.43 23.84
C THR A 15 -5.39 -19.20 22.38
N PHE A 16 -4.79 -18.14 21.83
CA PHE A 16 -4.82 -17.84 20.41
C PHE A 16 -3.54 -17.10 20.01
N ALA A 17 -3.27 -17.07 18.72
CA ALA A 17 -2.23 -16.22 18.14
C ALA A 17 -2.88 -15.36 17.05
N LEU A 18 -2.20 -14.28 16.67
CA LEU A 18 -2.63 -13.46 15.54
C LEU A 18 -1.92 -13.95 14.27
N SER A 19 -2.70 -14.20 13.22
CA SER A 19 -2.17 -14.64 11.93
C SER A 19 -1.55 -13.48 11.14
N GLU A 20 -0.38 -13.71 10.55
CA GLU A 20 0.24 -12.75 9.63
C GLU A 20 -0.53 -12.57 8.31
N ASN A 21 -1.51 -13.44 8.02
CA ASN A 21 -2.40 -13.33 6.86
C ASN A 21 -3.57 -12.36 7.07
N GLY A 22 -3.76 -11.86 8.30
CA GLY A 22 -4.84 -10.94 8.65
C GLY A 22 -6.06 -11.65 9.23
N GLU A 23 -6.71 -10.99 10.19
CA GLU A 23 -7.85 -11.52 10.94
C GLU A 23 -8.77 -10.38 11.41
N ARG A 24 -9.78 -10.74 12.21
CA ARG A 24 -10.63 -9.80 12.93
C ARG A 24 -10.42 -9.92 14.43
N LEU A 25 -10.00 -8.83 15.07
CA LEU A 25 -9.85 -8.74 16.50
C LEU A 25 -11.11 -8.17 17.15
N TYR A 26 -11.50 -8.76 18.28
CA TYR A 26 -12.59 -8.28 19.12
C TYR A 26 -12.05 -7.99 20.52
N LEU A 27 -12.26 -6.76 20.99
CA LEU A 27 -11.99 -6.38 22.38
C LEU A 27 -13.32 -6.04 23.04
N SER A 28 -13.73 -6.85 24.02
CA SER A 28 -14.96 -6.65 24.77
C SER A 28 -14.63 -6.29 26.21
N SER A 29 -15.38 -5.35 26.78
CA SER A 29 -15.29 -5.05 28.21
C SER A 29 -16.12 -6.05 29.00
N ALA A 30 -15.57 -6.48 30.15
CA ALA A 30 -16.23 -7.33 31.11
C ALA A 30 -15.96 -6.84 32.54
N GLU A 31 -16.93 -7.04 33.42
CA GLU A 31 -16.81 -6.83 34.87
C GLU A 31 -17.28 -8.12 35.55
N ASP A 32 -16.45 -8.68 36.43
CA ASP A 32 -16.70 -9.97 37.10
C ASP A 32 -17.08 -11.12 36.15
N GLY A 33 -16.50 -11.13 34.95
CA GLY A 33 -16.75 -12.15 33.92
C GLY A 33 -18.03 -11.93 33.10
N LEU A 34 -18.80 -10.87 33.38
CA LEU A 34 -19.99 -10.48 32.63
C LEU A 34 -19.66 -9.38 31.64
N LEU A 35 -20.05 -9.54 30.37
CA LEU A 35 -19.84 -8.53 29.34
C LEU A 35 -20.65 -7.26 29.65
N THR A 36 -19.99 -6.11 29.65
CA THR A 36 -20.63 -4.80 29.94
C THR A 36 -21.30 -4.19 28.71
N GLY A 37 -21.11 -4.80 27.53
CA GLY A 37 -21.68 -4.36 26.26
C GLY A 37 -20.74 -3.50 25.41
N TYR A 38 -19.67 -2.93 25.97
CA TYR A 38 -18.66 -2.24 25.17
C TYR A 38 -17.82 -3.21 24.37
N ARG A 39 -17.71 -2.98 23.06
CA ARG A 39 -16.93 -3.80 22.13
C ARG A 39 -16.25 -2.92 21.09
N GLN A 40 -14.96 -3.13 20.91
CA GLN A 40 -14.19 -2.64 19.77
C GLN A 40 -13.93 -3.82 18.83
N VAL A 41 -14.06 -3.58 17.53
CA VAL A 41 -13.77 -4.55 16.48
C VAL A 41 -12.79 -3.91 15.52
N GLU A 42 -11.74 -4.63 15.17
CA GLU A 42 -10.78 -4.19 14.16
C GLU A 42 -10.49 -5.34 13.20
N ASP A 43 -10.61 -5.07 11.91
CA ASP A 43 -10.12 -5.94 10.84
C ASP A 43 -8.70 -5.51 10.47
N PHE A 44 -7.79 -6.47 10.29
CA PHE A 44 -6.48 -6.21 9.73
C PHE A 44 -6.17 -7.23 8.64
N GLY A 45 -5.53 -6.77 7.56
CA GLY A 45 -5.06 -7.64 6.49
C GLY A 45 -3.71 -8.26 6.79
N ALA A 46 -3.12 -8.91 5.80
CA ALA A 46 -1.78 -9.46 5.93
C ALA A 46 -0.76 -8.41 6.35
N SER A 47 0.15 -8.81 7.22
CA SER A 47 1.07 -7.92 7.90
C SER A 47 2.45 -8.52 8.08
N GLU A 48 3.43 -7.68 8.34
CA GLU A 48 4.78 -8.15 8.67
C GLU A 48 4.81 -8.72 10.09
N THR A 49 5.39 -9.92 10.22
CA THR A 49 5.73 -10.48 11.52
C THR A 49 6.53 -9.48 12.37
N GLY A 50 6.11 -9.30 13.62
CA GLY A 50 6.78 -8.43 14.59
C GLY A 50 6.47 -6.94 14.46
N VAL A 51 5.60 -6.53 13.53
CA VAL A 51 5.11 -5.15 13.45
C VAL A 51 3.78 -5.02 14.18
N SER A 52 3.75 -4.22 15.24
CA SER A 52 2.51 -3.92 15.96
C SER A 52 1.57 -3.01 15.16
N PHE A 53 0.27 -3.12 15.44
CA PHE A 53 -0.76 -2.21 14.93
C PHE A 53 -1.30 -1.33 16.04
N GLY A 54 -1.73 -0.12 15.67
CA GLY A 54 -2.32 0.84 16.60
C GLY A 54 -3.42 1.67 15.95
N ARG A 55 -4.35 2.14 16.79
CA ARG A 55 -5.35 3.13 16.38
C ARG A 55 -4.71 4.51 16.35
N TYR A 56 -4.73 5.14 15.18
CA TYR A 56 -4.20 6.48 14.95
C TYR A 56 -5.32 7.42 14.50
N TYR A 57 -5.47 8.55 15.20
CA TYR A 57 -6.44 9.57 14.83
C TYR A 57 -5.92 10.43 13.67
N LYS A 58 -6.61 10.39 12.53
CA LYS A 58 -6.30 11.19 11.35
C LYS A 58 -7.17 12.45 11.37
N SER A 59 -6.60 13.56 11.84
CA SER A 59 -7.31 14.84 11.97
C SER A 59 -7.88 15.36 10.66
N SER A 60 -7.22 15.11 9.53
CA SER A 60 -7.66 15.58 8.21
C SER A 60 -8.99 14.95 7.74
N THR A 61 -9.34 13.77 8.26
CA THR A 61 -10.56 13.03 7.90
C THR A 61 -11.49 12.83 9.11
N GLY A 62 -11.11 13.34 10.28
CA GLY A 62 -11.89 13.23 11.51
C GLY A 62 -12.13 11.79 12.01
N ASN A 63 -11.32 10.81 11.59
CA ASN A 63 -11.53 9.39 11.89
C ASN A 63 -10.27 8.70 12.43
N TYR A 64 -10.43 7.45 12.89
CA TYR A 64 -9.32 6.61 13.32
C TYR A 64 -8.97 5.60 12.23
N ASN A 65 -7.68 5.39 12.02
CA ASN A 65 -7.16 4.29 11.22
C ASN A 65 -6.47 3.27 12.12
N PHE A 66 -6.63 1.98 11.81
CA PHE A 66 -5.83 0.91 12.42
C PHE A 66 -4.66 0.56 11.49
N VAL A 67 -3.45 0.93 11.90
CA VAL A 67 -2.27 0.96 11.02
C VAL A 67 -1.04 0.34 11.68
N PRO A 68 -0.08 -0.16 10.87
CA PRO A 68 1.21 -0.60 11.38
C PRO A 68 1.94 0.55 12.09
N MET A 69 2.69 0.22 13.14
CA MET A 69 3.40 1.18 13.99
C MET A 69 4.90 1.12 13.72
N SER A 70 5.58 2.26 13.82
CA SER A 70 7.01 2.39 13.49
C SER A 70 7.95 1.59 14.40
N ARG A 71 7.51 1.24 15.62
CA ARG A 71 8.23 0.36 16.54
C ARG A 71 7.26 -0.23 17.56
N ASN A 72 7.62 -1.38 18.14
CA ASN A 72 6.89 -1.97 19.26
C ASN A 72 7.18 -1.19 20.55
N THR A 73 6.13 -0.80 21.27
CA THR A 73 6.22 0.08 22.46
C THR A 73 5.49 -0.52 23.67
N GLN A 74 5.76 -1.79 23.98
CA GLN A 74 5.12 -2.46 25.12
C GLN A 74 5.35 -1.65 26.41
N SER A 75 4.29 -1.45 27.20
CA SER A 75 4.32 -0.67 28.44
C SER A 75 4.72 0.81 28.29
N SER A 76 4.63 1.37 27.07
CA SER A 76 4.94 2.77 26.76
C SER A 76 3.88 3.37 25.84
N ALA A 77 3.93 4.68 25.62
CA ALA A 77 3.07 5.34 24.64
C ALA A 77 3.30 4.76 23.23
N ASN A 78 2.21 4.56 22.49
CA ASN A 78 2.22 4.09 21.11
C ASN A 78 3.14 4.94 20.23
N ALA A 79 3.90 4.29 19.35
CA ALA A 79 4.70 4.97 18.35
C ALA A 79 3.85 5.72 17.31
N ALA A 80 4.49 6.48 16.42
CA ALA A 80 3.80 6.99 15.24
C ALA A 80 3.53 5.86 14.23
N PRO A 81 2.56 6.03 13.31
CA PRO A 81 2.35 5.11 12.19
C PRO A 81 3.64 4.84 11.40
N LYS A 82 3.81 3.60 10.93
CA LYS A 82 4.87 3.23 9.99
C LYS A 82 4.50 3.74 8.60
N VAL A 83 5.41 4.46 7.95
CA VAL A 83 5.27 4.97 6.58
C VAL A 83 6.48 4.51 5.77
N GLY A 84 6.25 4.02 4.55
CA GLY A 84 7.30 3.52 3.66
C GLY A 84 7.83 2.13 4.05
N PRO A 85 9.01 1.74 3.52
CA PRO A 85 10.03 2.63 2.96
C PRO A 85 9.77 3.07 1.51
N ILE A 86 8.95 2.33 0.75
CA ILE A 86 8.52 2.73 -0.59
C ILE A 86 7.13 3.35 -0.50
N VAL A 87 6.94 4.49 -1.15
CA VAL A 87 5.64 5.17 -1.28
C VAL A 87 5.29 5.39 -2.74
N ILE A 88 4.00 5.46 -3.04
CA ILE A 88 3.48 5.95 -4.30
C ILE A 88 3.58 7.48 -4.25
N ASN A 89 4.53 8.03 -5.01
CA ASN A 89 4.89 9.45 -4.95
C ASN A 89 4.09 10.30 -5.94
N GLU A 90 3.92 9.79 -7.17
CA GLU A 90 3.19 10.49 -8.22
C GLU A 90 2.33 9.50 -9.03
N ILE A 91 1.16 9.97 -9.43
CA ILE A 91 0.25 9.26 -10.34
C ILE A 91 -0.07 10.20 -11.49
N MET A 92 0.39 9.86 -12.69
CA MET A 92 0.01 10.55 -13.92
C MET A 92 -1.20 9.85 -14.53
N TYR A 93 -2.37 10.09 -13.95
CA TYR A 93 -3.65 9.64 -14.50
C TYR A 93 -4.18 10.68 -15.51
N ASN A 94 -4.87 10.22 -16.55
CA ASN A 94 -5.48 11.09 -17.57
C ASN A 94 -4.56 12.21 -18.12
N PRO A 95 -3.34 11.89 -18.58
CA PRO A 95 -2.41 12.89 -19.09
C PRO A 95 -3.03 13.66 -20.27
N SER A 96 -2.65 14.92 -20.41
CA SER A 96 -3.05 15.72 -21.57
C SER A 96 -2.55 15.10 -22.87
N TRP A 97 -3.32 15.27 -23.95
CA TRP A 97 -2.90 14.88 -25.29
C TRP A 97 -1.51 15.49 -25.58
N PRO A 98 -0.55 14.69 -26.07
CA PRO A 98 0.80 15.19 -26.33
C PRO A 98 0.73 16.24 -27.45
N ALA A 99 0.82 17.52 -27.11
CA ALA A 99 1.34 18.51 -28.05
C ALA A 99 2.83 18.16 -28.24
N ALA A 100 3.28 17.94 -29.47
CA ALA A 100 4.71 17.77 -29.71
C ALA A 100 5.47 18.98 -29.15
N ALA A 101 6.69 18.78 -28.65
CA ALA A 101 7.59 19.89 -28.38
C ALA A 101 7.71 20.73 -29.66
N GLY A 102 7.07 21.91 -29.69
CA GLY A 102 6.98 22.75 -30.90
C GLY A 102 5.58 23.00 -31.47
N GLY A 103 4.50 22.53 -30.82
CA GLY A 103 3.13 22.99 -31.14
C GLY A 103 2.46 22.35 -32.36
N SER A 104 3.04 21.29 -32.94
CA SER A 104 2.33 20.43 -33.90
C SER A 104 1.61 19.29 -33.18
N GLU A 105 0.35 19.02 -33.56
CA GLU A 105 -0.31 17.73 -33.32
C GLU A 105 0.59 16.61 -33.87
N GLY A 106 0.88 15.48 -33.23
CA GLY A 106 0.75 14.93 -31.89
C GLY A 106 1.57 13.63 -31.93
N GLY A 107 2.12 13.16 -30.82
CA GLY A 107 2.86 11.88 -30.81
C GLY A 107 1.99 10.72 -31.33
N SER A 108 2.58 9.65 -31.84
CA SER A 108 1.86 8.47 -32.38
C SER A 108 1.08 7.65 -31.33
N TYR A 109 1.01 8.15 -30.10
CA TYR A 109 0.46 7.46 -28.94
C TYR A 109 -0.75 8.20 -28.38
N THR A 110 -1.76 7.46 -27.92
CA THR A 110 -2.93 8.00 -27.22
C THR A 110 -2.55 8.53 -25.84
N ASN A 111 -3.41 9.35 -25.24
CA ASN A 111 -3.10 9.98 -23.95
C ASN A 111 -2.83 8.96 -22.85
N ASP A 112 -3.69 7.96 -22.68
CA ASP A 112 -3.54 6.88 -21.70
C ASP A 112 -2.20 6.13 -21.80
N GLN A 113 -1.55 6.10 -22.97
CA GLN A 113 -0.24 5.48 -23.13
C GLN A 113 0.89 6.24 -22.43
N TYR A 114 0.68 7.50 -22.03
CA TYR A 114 1.63 8.29 -21.23
C TYR A 114 1.40 8.17 -19.72
N GLU A 115 0.45 7.36 -19.28
CA GLU A 115 0.21 7.14 -17.85
C GLU A 115 1.39 6.44 -17.17
N TYR A 116 1.63 6.81 -15.91
CA TYR A 116 2.65 6.20 -15.07
C TYR A 116 2.34 6.34 -13.58
N VAL A 117 2.99 5.47 -12.81
CA VAL A 117 3.08 5.53 -11.36
C VAL A 117 4.56 5.71 -11.01
N GLU A 118 4.87 6.74 -10.22
CA GLU A 118 6.20 6.93 -9.64
C GLU A 118 6.24 6.39 -8.22
N LEU A 119 7.20 5.51 -7.96
CA LEU A 119 7.55 5.02 -6.64
C LEU A 119 8.77 5.78 -6.12
N HIS A 120 8.74 6.14 -4.84
CA HIS A 120 9.86 6.80 -4.17
C HIS A 120 10.28 6.00 -2.93
N ASN A 121 11.59 5.81 -2.77
CA ASN A 121 12.16 5.27 -1.54
C ASN A 121 12.46 6.42 -0.56
N ILE A 122 11.59 6.63 0.42
CA ILE A 122 11.74 7.69 1.43
C ILE A 122 12.73 7.33 2.55
N SER A 123 13.32 6.14 2.51
CA SER A 123 14.25 5.68 3.54
C SER A 123 15.71 6.04 3.22
N ALA A 124 16.55 5.92 4.25
CA ALA A 124 18.00 6.14 4.15
C ALA A 124 18.75 4.92 3.58
N GLU A 125 18.06 3.82 3.29
CA GLU A 125 18.64 2.57 2.81
C GLU A 125 18.07 2.21 1.44
N SER A 126 18.82 1.47 0.63
CA SER A 126 18.27 0.92 -0.61
C SER A 126 17.22 -0.16 -0.31
N VAL A 127 16.15 -0.19 -1.10
CA VAL A 127 15.08 -1.20 -0.97
C VAL A 127 14.98 -2.01 -2.25
N THR A 128 15.15 -3.32 -2.12
CA THR A 128 14.88 -4.28 -3.20
C THR A 128 13.42 -4.67 -3.20
N LEU A 129 12.74 -4.57 -4.35
CA LEU A 129 11.32 -4.89 -4.54
C LEU A 129 11.10 -6.40 -4.73
N TYR A 130 11.74 -7.18 -3.86
CA TYR A 130 11.72 -8.64 -3.85
C TYR A 130 11.86 -9.14 -2.42
N ARG A 131 11.09 -10.15 -2.04
CA ARG A 131 11.17 -10.81 -0.73
C ARG A 131 11.91 -12.13 -0.89
N TYR A 132 13.20 -12.17 -0.54
CA TYR A 132 14.03 -13.36 -0.68
C TYR A 132 13.54 -14.55 0.16
N ASP A 133 13.03 -14.29 1.36
CA ASP A 133 12.43 -15.28 2.25
C ASP A 133 11.15 -15.90 1.68
N ARG A 134 10.48 -15.21 0.74
CA ARG A 134 9.30 -15.70 0.02
C ARG A 134 9.62 -16.15 -1.42
N SER A 135 10.84 -15.86 -1.90
CA SER A 135 11.27 -16.04 -3.29
C SER A 135 10.27 -15.46 -4.31
N LEU A 136 9.75 -14.27 -4.01
CA LEU A 136 8.72 -13.61 -4.82
C LEU A 136 8.95 -12.09 -4.93
N PRO A 137 8.68 -11.49 -6.09
CA PRO A 137 8.73 -10.05 -6.29
C PRO A 137 7.54 -9.36 -5.62
N TRP A 138 7.67 -8.05 -5.45
CA TRP A 138 6.53 -7.19 -5.11
C TRP A 138 5.59 -7.05 -6.32
N LYS A 139 4.38 -6.53 -6.10
CA LYS A 139 3.43 -6.25 -7.19
C LYS A 139 2.40 -5.19 -6.81
N PHE A 140 1.76 -4.62 -7.81
CA PHE A 140 0.50 -3.92 -7.62
C PHE A 140 -0.61 -4.97 -7.43
N THR A 141 -1.47 -4.73 -6.44
CA THR A 141 -2.60 -5.61 -6.09
C THR A 141 -3.95 -4.93 -6.28
N ASP A 142 -3.95 -3.67 -6.72
CA ASP A 142 -5.14 -2.87 -6.98
C ASP A 142 -4.79 -1.73 -7.95
N GLY A 143 -5.76 -1.27 -8.74
CA GLY A 143 -5.60 -0.26 -9.78
C GLY A 143 -4.99 -0.80 -11.09
N ILE A 144 -3.67 -1.04 -11.09
CA ILE A 144 -2.95 -1.57 -12.26
C ILE A 144 -2.44 -3.00 -12.03
N ASP A 145 -2.21 -3.71 -13.13
CA ASP A 145 -1.58 -5.04 -13.13
C ASP A 145 -0.10 -4.92 -13.48
N PHE A 146 0.75 -5.00 -12.47
CA PHE A 146 2.20 -5.05 -12.64
C PHE A 146 2.88 -5.85 -11.53
N THR A 147 3.68 -6.83 -11.91
CA THR A 147 4.55 -7.60 -11.01
C THR A 147 6.00 -7.27 -11.35
N PHE A 148 6.80 -6.94 -10.33
CA PHE A 148 8.21 -6.62 -10.56
C PHE A 148 8.98 -7.86 -11.05
N PRO A 149 10.08 -7.68 -11.82
CA PRO A 149 10.91 -8.79 -12.27
C PRO A 149 11.41 -9.66 -11.11
N ASP A 150 11.33 -10.97 -11.28
CA ASP A 150 11.78 -11.98 -10.32
C ASP A 150 13.17 -12.57 -10.67
N ASP A 151 13.56 -12.49 -11.93
CA ASP A 151 14.85 -12.95 -12.46
C ASP A 151 16.00 -12.02 -12.06
N ILE A 152 15.82 -10.71 -12.19
CA ILE A 152 16.74 -9.66 -11.77
C ILE A 152 16.00 -8.70 -10.83
N PRO A 153 16.08 -8.91 -9.50
CA PRO A 153 15.39 -8.07 -8.53
C PRO A 153 15.73 -6.59 -8.66
N VAL A 154 14.69 -5.77 -8.78
CA VAL A 154 14.81 -4.31 -8.89
C VAL A 154 15.09 -3.70 -7.52
N THR A 155 16.09 -2.80 -7.45
CA THR A 155 16.44 -2.07 -6.23
C THR A 155 16.33 -0.58 -6.43
N ILE A 156 15.57 0.09 -5.56
CA ILE A 156 15.49 1.55 -5.51
C ILE A 156 16.51 2.05 -4.46
N PRO A 157 17.51 2.85 -4.85
CA PRO A 157 18.46 3.45 -3.90
C PRO A 157 17.77 4.26 -2.80
N ALA A 158 18.48 4.56 -1.71
CA ALA A 158 18.01 5.51 -0.70
C ALA A 158 17.65 6.86 -1.34
N GLY A 159 16.46 7.40 -1.05
CA GLY A 159 15.94 8.61 -1.70
C GLY A 159 15.68 8.47 -3.20
N GLY A 160 15.77 7.27 -3.77
CA GLY A 160 15.62 7.01 -5.19
C GLY A 160 14.18 7.00 -5.69
N TYR A 161 14.03 6.99 -7.01
CA TYR A 161 12.75 6.95 -7.71
C TYR A 161 12.75 5.86 -8.77
N LEU A 162 11.57 5.28 -9.02
CA LEU A 162 11.33 4.26 -10.03
C LEU A 162 9.94 4.49 -10.66
N LEU A 163 9.86 4.42 -11.97
CA LEU A 163 8.62 4.61 -12.72
C LEU A 163 8.09 3.26 -13.21
N VAL A 164 6.78 3.06 -13.09
CA VAL A 164 6.03 1.96 -13.67
C VAL A 164 5.06 2.56 -14.68
N VAL A 165 5.30 2.33 -15.97
CA VAL A 165 4.66 3.10 -17.06
C VAL A 165 3.77 2.23 -17.93
N LYS A 166 2.74 2.84 -18.53
CA LYS A 166 1.78 2.13 -19.40
C LYS A 166 2.44 1.68 -20.70
N ASN A 167 3.21 2.56 -21.33
CA ASN A 167 3.95 2.29 -22.54
C ASN A 167 5.36 2.91 -22.44
N PRO A 168 6.43 2.09 -22.32
CA PRO A 168 7.80 2.58 -22.19
C PRO A 168 8.28 3.46 -23.35
N GLU A 169 7.86 3.16 -24.59
CA GLU A 169 8.24 3.97 -25.75
C GLU A 169 7.56 5.34 -25.75
N ALA A 170 6.26 5.38 -25.46
CA ALA A 170 5.50 6.62 -25.34
C ALA A 170 6.05 7.50 -24.20
N PHE A 171 6.30 6.89 -23.04
CA PHE A 171 6.88 7.57 -21.89
C PHE A 171 8.27 8.15 -22.24
N THR A 172 9.16 7.35 -22.82
CA THR A 172 10.52 7.78 -23.18
C THR A 172 10.50 8.89 -24.24
N TRP A 173 9.56 8.83 -25.19
CA TRP A 173 9.39 9.88 -26.19
C TRP A 173 8.98 11.21 -25.54
N ARG A 174 8.09 11.19 -24.54
CA ARG A 174 7.62 12.39 -23.84
C ARG A 174 8.62 12.91 -22.82
N TYR A 175 9.37 12.01 -22.17
CA TYR A 175 10.30 12.30 -21.08
C TYR A 175 11.71 11.75 -21.37
N PRO A 176 12.40 12.20 -22.44
CA PRO A 176 13.68 11.63 -22.87
C PRO A 176 14.84 11.89 -21.91
N ALA A 177 14.67 12.79 -20.95
CA ALA A 177 15.66 13.07 -19.90
C ALA A 177 15.63 12.08 -18.74
N VAL A 178 14.58 11.24 -18.65
CA VAL A 178 14.48 10.21 -17.60
C VAL A 178 15.38 9.02 -17.99
N PRO A 179 16.31 8.61 -17.11
CA PRO A 179 17.16 7.45 -17.40
C PRO A 179 16.35 6.16 -17.55
N VAL A 180 16.63 5.39 -18.60
CA VAL A 180 15.87 4.17 -18.97
C VAL A 180 15.90 3.11 -17.87
N GLU A 181 16.97 3.05 -17.07
CA GLU A 181 17.12 2.13 -15.95
C GLU A 181 16.13 2.41 -14.79
N LYS A 182 15.48 3.58 -14.79
CA LYS A 182 14.43 3.93 -13.83
C LYS A 182 13.02 3.67 -14.36
N VAL A 183 12.87 3.23 -15.60
CA VAL A 183 11.58 3.04 -16.26
C VAL A 183 11.29 1.56 -16.43
N LEU A 184 10.25 1.09 -15.75
CA LEU A 184 9.71 -0.26 -15.90
C LEU A 184 8.33 -0.22 -16.54
N GLY A 185 7.94 -1.33 -17.15
CA GLY A 185 6.67 -1.49 -17.82
C GLY A 185 6.81 -2.46 -19.00
N PRO A 186 5.77 -2.60 -19.82
CA PRO A 186 4.45 -1.98 -19.65
C PRO A 186 3.66 -2.62 -18.50
N TYR A 187 2.86 -1.83 -17.78
CA TYR A 187 1.79 -2.39 -16.94
C TYR A 187 0.51 -2.64 -17.75
N SER A 188 -0.33 -3.55 -17.25
CA SER A 188 -1.66 -3.85 -17.80
C SER A 188 -2.78 -3.17 -17.00
N GLY A 189 -3.98 -3.04 -17.59
CA GLY A 189 -5.03 -2.15 -17.07
C GLY A 189 -4.83 -0.69 -17.49
N LYS A 190 -5.54 0.25 -16.90
CA LYS A 190 -5.36 1.69 -17.11
C LYS A 190 -5.70 2.42 -15.82
N LEU A 191 -5.11 3.59 -15.61
CA LEU A 191 -5.51 4.43 -14.50
C LEU A 191 -6.91 4.99 -14.76
N ASN A 192 -7.81 4.89 -13.80
CA ASN A 192 -9.16 5.42 -13.95
C ASN A 192 -9.13 6.96 -13.95
N ASN A 193 -9.66 7.58 -14.99
CA ASN A 193 -9.71 9.04 -15.12
C ASN A 193 -10.57 9.72 -14.05
N ALA A 194 -11.57 9.02 -13.52
CA ALA A 194 -12.44 9.48 -12.43
C ALA A 194 -11.81 9.32 -11.04
N GLY A 195 -10.72 8.55 -10.93
CA GLY A 195 -10.17 8.13 -9.64
C GLY A 195 -10.36 6.66 -9.35
N GLU A 196 -9.45 6.12 -8.55
CA GLU A 196 -9.50 4.76 -8.05
C GLU A 196 -8.55 4.59 -6.84
N ARG A 197 -8.38 3.34 -6.41
CA ARG A 197 -7.41 2.96 -5.39
C ARG A 197 -6.26 2.21 -6.04
N LEU A 198 -5.05 2.67 -5.76
CA LEU A 198 -3.81 2.05 -6.20
C LEU A 198 -3.07 1.47 -4.99
N GLN A 199 -2.64 0.21 -5.07
CA GLN A 199 -1.98 -0.46 -3.95
C GLN A 199 -0.73 -1.22 -4.40
N LEU A 200 0.41 -0.85 -3.82
CA LEU A 200 1.66 -1.60 -3.90
C LEU A 200 1.74 -2.58 -2.71
N SER A 201 2.06 -3.82 -3.00
CA SER A 201 2.17 -4.86 -1.97
C SER A 201 3.40 -5.74 -2.16
N MET A 202 3.88 -6.27 -1.04
CA MET A 202 4.91 -7.30 -1.02
C MET A 202 4.31 -8.66 -0.65
N PRO A 203 4.91 -9.78 -1.06
CA PRO A 203 4.37 -11.11 -0.76
C PRO A 203 4.46 -11.40 0.75
N GLY A 204 3.33 -11.81 1.31
CA GLY A 204 3.19 -12.30 2.69
C GLY A 204 3.21 -13.82 2.76
N ASP A 205 2.52 -14.39 3.73
CA ASP A 205 2.49 -15.84 3.96
C ASP A 205 1.43 -16.58 3.14
N VAL A 206 1.45 -17.90 3.24
CA VAL A 206 0.41 -18.79 2.70
C VAL A 206 -0.52 -19.20 3.82
N ASP A 207 -1.82 -19.30 3.56
CA ASP A 207 -2.71 -20.05 4.45
C ASP A 207 -2.61 -21.58 4.27
N GLU A 208 -3.37 -22.31 5.07
CA GLU A 208 -3.44 -23.78 5.04
C GLU A 208 -3.96 -24.35 3.70
N PHE A 209 -4.57 -23.51 2.86
CA PHE A 209 -5.13 -23.89 1.56
C PHE A 209 -4.19 -23.59 0.38
N GLY A 210 -3.00 -23.03 0.63
CA GLY A 210 -2.09 -22.66 -0.45
C GLY A 210 -2.29 -21.23 -0.98
N THR A 211 -3.16 -20.43 -0.37
CA THR A 211 -3.42 -19.06 -0.82
C THR A 211 -2.39 -18.09 -0.26
N ARG A 212 -1.67 -17.40 -1.15
CA ARG A 212 -0.72 -16.35 -0.80
C ARG A 212 -1.45 -15.05 -0.47
N TYR A 213 -1.19 -14.49 0.70
CA TYR A 213 -1.61 -13.14 1.04
C TYR A 213 -0.50 -12.13 0.74
N TYR A 214 -0.88 -10.89 0.47
CA TYR A 214 0.05 -9.81 0.15
C TYR A 214 -0.06 -8.71 1.19
N ILE A 215 1.08 -8.28 1.71
CA ILE A 215 1.20 -7.24 2.72
C ILE A 215 1.24 -5.91 1.99
N ARG A 216 0.30 -5.02 2.30
CA ARG A 216 0.25 -3.66 1.77
C ARG A 216 1.50 -2.90 2.20
N VAL A 217 2.26 -2.39 1.22
CA VAL A 217 3.40 -1.49 1.47
C VAL A 217 2.92 -0.05 1.47
N ASP A 218 2.21 0.35 0.40
CA ASP A 218 1.58 1.65 0.33
C ASP A 218 0.29 1.59 -0.47
N ARG A 219 -0.60 2.55 -0.20
CA ARG A 219 -1.88 2.67 -0.88
C ARG A 219 -2.35 4.10 -0.89
N VAL A 220 -2.74 4.54 -2.07
CA VAL A 220 -3.35 5.84 -2.29
C VAL A 220 -4.67 5.64 -3.01
N SER A 221 -5.64 6.46 -2.65
CA SER A 221 -6.83 6.67 -3.46
C SER A 221 -6.68 8.05 -4.08
N TYR A 222 -7.03 8.20 -5.34
CA TYR A 222 -7.01 9.49 -6.03
C TYR A 222 -8.38 9.71 -6.71
N SER A 223 -8.70 10.97 -7.00
CA SER A 223 -9.96 11.42 -7.59
C SER A 223 -9.67 12.56 -8.57
N ASP A 224 -10.55 12.79 -9.54
CA ASP A 224 -10.54 14.01 -10.34
C ASP A 224 -11.20 15.22 -9.65
N GLY A 225 -11.65 15.02 -8.40
CA GLY A 225 -12.29 16.04 -7.57
C GLY A 225 -13.79 16.22 -7.84
N SER A 226 -14.44 15.27 -8.54
CA SER A 226 -15.85 15.36 -8.89
C SER A 226 -16.70 14.14 -8.50
N HIS A 227 -16.35 13.46 -7.40
CA HIS A 227 -17.03 12.24 -6.93
C HIS A 227 -17.41 12.24 -5.43
N PRO A 228 -18.25 13.20 -4.97
CA PRO A 228 -18.70 13.24 -3.58
C PRO A 228 -19.53 12.01 -3.16
N GLU A 229 -20.15 11.30 -4.11
CA GLU A 229 -20.99 10.12 -3.87
C GLU A 229 -20.23 8.92 -3.27
N ASP A 230 -18.92 8.82 -3.55
CA ASP A 230 -18.09 7.69 -3.12
C ASP A 230 -17.40 7.95 -1.77
N CYS A 231 -17.60 9.13 -1.19
CA CYS A 231 -17.00 9.55 0.06
C CYS A 231 -18.00 9.52 1.23
N PRO A 232 -17.59 9.06 2.43
CA PRO A 232 -18.42 9.15 3.63
C PRO A 232 -18.89 10.59 3.89
N GLY A 233 -20.20 10.81 3.87
CA GLY A 233 -20.79 12.12 4.14
C GLY A 233 -21.10 12.96 2.88
N GLY A 234 -20.92 12.43 1.67
CA GLY A 234 -21.33 13.13 0.44
C GLY A 234 -20.47 14.35 0.10
N VAL A 235 -19.25 14.41 0.63
CA VAL A 235 -18.27 15.46 0.39
C VAL A 235 -17.05 14.78 -0.20
N ASP A 236 -16.59 15.25 -1.36
CA ASP A 236 -15.31 14.80 -1.89
C ASP A 236 -14.22 15.27 -0.93
N LEU A 237 -13.59 14.33 -0.22
CA LEU A 237 -12.56 14.60 0.78
C LEU A 237 -11.17 14.76 0.14
N TRP A 238 -11.10 14.72 -1.19
CA TRP A 238 -9.88 14.94 -1.95
C TRP A 238 -9.74 16.44 -2.32
N PRO A 239 -8.54 17.02 -2.19
CA PRO A 239 -8.29 18.41 -2.55
C PRO A 239 -8.37 18.67 -4.06
#